data_AF-A0AAW0EMG5-F1
#
_entry.id   AF-A0AAW0EMG5-F1
#
_cell.length_a   1.000
_cell.length_b   1.000
_cell.length_c   1.000
_cell.angle_alpha   90.00
_cell.angle_beta   90.00
_cell.angle_gamma   90.00
#
_symmetry.space_group_name_H-M   'P 1'
#
loop_
_entity.id
_entity.type
_entity.pdbx_description
1 polymer ?
#
loop_
_entity_poly.entity_id
_entity_poly.type
_entity_poly.pdbx_seq_one_letter_code
_entity_poly.pdbx_strand_id
1 'polypeptide(L)'
;MVAAATLSLRWRSLFRPLNVVALLLVVCVPVLVAGGVSARKQLPLNTPYPAVVQNALRCDVCSFIVANALYQVEAKREELQRKRLPLREDDVLEEVENMCVPFKDQGQWIRQVALNLETKPGSSQYHAEIGVVDFYSKCGRTCDTVAALCEEWMDSDDMDGFSARLVRDAKAGQVLSDASHRGAVFSAFCAPSLHCRKRTTLVSRLDAALQNNAQLREAIEADKLRKIKKEEREMETMLHRLTREQGQSADVFSRDEVRRMKDAFVSGTKEDVEAVDPTAFDLTDAEFTTLQEYMRGEERKNKPHRRESRTPNRDSDGDL
;
A
#
# COMPACT_ATOMS: atom_id res chain seq x y z
N MET A 1 -8.21 -11.80 -77.62
CA MET A 1 -9.62 -11.86 -78.04
C MET A 1 -10.48 -11.46 -76.84
N VAL A 2 -10.92 -10.19 -76.78
CA VAL A 2 -12.34 -9.74 -76.93
C VAL A 2 -13.16 -10.12 -75.68
N ALA A 3 -13.80 -9.26 -74.87
CA ALA A 3 -14.21 -7.86 -74.99
C ALA A 3 -14.37 -7.21 -73.60
N ALA A 4 -14.39 -5.88 -73.61
CA ALA A 4 -14.74 -4.98 -72.52
C ALA A 4 -16.26 -4.94 -72.26
N ALA A 5 -16.66 -4.59 -71.05
CA ALA A 5 -18.00 -4.05 -70.76
C ALA A 5 -17.88 -2.90 -69.75
N THR A 6 -18.01 -1.69 -70.29
CA THR A 6 -18.16 -0.42 -69.61
C THR A 6 -19.63 -0.22 -69.22
N LEU A 7 -19.90 0.17 -67.96
CA LEU A 7 -21.22 0.69 -67.57
C LEU A 7 -21.02 2.00 -66.81
N SER A 8 -21.18 3.06 -67.58
CA SER A 8 -21.34 4.44 -67.15
C SER A 8 -22.77 4.66 -66.66
N LEU A 9 -22.94 5.13 -65.42
CA LEU A 9 -24.14 5.85 -65.01
C LEU A 9 -23.74 7.17 -64.36
N ARG A 10 -23.87 8.22 -65.17
CA ARG A 10 -23.98 9.62 -64.72
C ARG A 10 -25.34 9.78 -64.05
N TRP A 11 -25.37 10.21 -62.80
CA TRP A 11 -26.51 10.98 -62.29
C TRP A 11 -26.03 12.25 -61.64
N ARG A 12 -26.36 13.36 -62.30
CA ARG A 12 -26.22 14.72 -61.80
C ARG A 12 -27.32 14.94 -60.76
N SER A 13 -26.95 15.38 -59.58
CA SER A 13 -27.86 16.10 -58.70
C SER A 13 -27.02 17.14 -57.95
N LEU A 14 -27.01 18.35 -58.50
CA LEU A 14 -26.61 19.56 -57.80
C LEU A 14 -27.60 19.80 -56.66
N PHE A 15 -27.23 19.42 -55.44
CA PHE A 15 -27.86 19.97 -54.25
C PHE A 15 -26.79 20.52 -53.29
N ARG A 16 -26.84 21.85 -53.21
CA ARG A 16 -26.12 22.81 -52.34
C ARG A 16 -25.45 22.22 -51.08
N PRO A 17 -24.11 22.31 -50.93
CA PRO A 17 -23.41 21.80 -49.74
C PRO A 17 -23.20 22.84 -48.62
N LEU A 18 -23.75 24.06 -48.71
CA LEU A 18 -23.43 25.11 -47.72
C LEU A 18 -24.18 25.00 -46.38
N ASN A 19 -25.32 24.32 -46.30
CA ASN A 19 -26.10 24.26 -45.05
C ASN A 19 -25.82 23.03 -44.17
N VAL A 20 -25.13 22.00 -44.70
CA VAL A 20 -24.84 20.78 -43.92
C VAL A 20 -23.59 20.94 -43.06
N VAL A 21 -22.61 21.73 -43.51
CA VAL A 21 -21.36 21.98 -42.76
C VAL A 21 -21.60 22.85 -41.51
N ALA A 22 -22.49 23.84 -41.60
CA ALA A 22 -22.84 24.69 -40.47
C ALA A 22 -23.62 23.93 -39.36
N LEU A 23 -24.47 22.97 -39.74
CA LEU A 23 -25.23 22.18 -38.76
C LEU A 23 -24.34 21.13 -38.06
N LEU A 24 -23.34 20.58 -38.75
CA LEU A 24 -22.37 19.63 -38.17
C LEU A 24 -21.41 20.31 -37.17
N LEU A 25 -21.02 21.56 -37.40
CA LEU A 25 -20.19 22.32 -36.46
C LEU A 25 -20.94 22.70 -35.17
N VAL A 26 -22.24 22.97 -35.23
CA VAL A 26 -23.05 23.31 -34.04
C VAL A 26 -23.33 22.09 -33.15
N VAL A 27 -23.37 20.88 -33.73
CA VAL A 27 -23.57 19.64 -32.97
C VAL A 27 -22.26 19.05 -32.40
N CYS A 28 -21.10 19.34 -32.99
CA CYS A 28 -19.82 18.85 -32.47
C CYS A 28 -19.23 19.67 -31.30
N VAL A 29 -19.63 20.93 -31.10
CA VAL A 29 -19.10 21.77 -30.01
C VAL A 29 -19.63 21.40 -28.61
N PRO A 30 -20.90 20.98 -28.38
CA PRO A 30 -21.34 20.62 -27.03
C PRO A 30 -20.85 19.26 -26.53
N VAL A 31 -20.32 18.37 -27.39
CA VAL A 31 -19.84 17.04 -26.96
C VAL A 31 -18.44 17.10 -26.31
N LEU A 32 -17.66 18.14 -26.57
CA LEU A 32 -16.31 18.28 -26.00
C LEU A 32 -16.29 18.77 -24.54
N VAL A 33 -17.41 19.27 -24.00
CA VAL A 33 -17.47 19.81 -22.62
C VAL A 33 -17.98 18.79 -21.60
N ALA A 34 -18.66 17.72 -22.04
CA ALA A 34 -19.19 16.68 -21.15
C ALA A 34 -18.22 15.49 -20.92
N GLY A 35 -17.08 15.45 -21.62
CA GLY A 35 -16.11 14.35 -21.59
C GLY A 35 -14.97 14.53 -20.60
N GLY A 36 -15.19 15.25 -19.48
CA GLY A 36 -14.27 15.28 -18.35
C GLY A 36 -14.22 13.90 -17.68
N VAL A 37 -13.67 12.91 -18.38
CA VAL A 37 -13.24 11.65 -17.81
C VAL A 37 -12.20 12.03 -16.79
N SER A 38 -12.63 12.16 -15.54
CA SER A 38 -11.77 12.15 -14.39
C SER A 38 -10.98 10.86 -14.50
N ALA A 39 -9.76 10.96 -15.03
CA ALA A 39 -8.75 9.93 -14.94
C ALA A 39 -8.39 9.84 -13.45
N ARG A 40 -9.31 9.28 -12.65
CA ARG A 40 -9.00 8.71 -11.37
C ARG A 40 -7.96 7.66 -11.69
N LYS A 41 -6.71 8.04 -11.49
CA LYS A 41 -5.57 7.15 -11.49
C LYS A 41 -5.93 6.11 -10.43
N GLN A 42 -6.52 4.99 -10.87
CA GLN A 42 -6.77 3.87 -9.97
C GLN A 42 -5.39 3.58 -9.39
N LEU A 43 -5.24 3.78 -8.08
CA LEU A 43 -4.05 3.28 -7.42
C LEU A 43 -3.98 1.82 -7.84
N PRO A 44 -2.87 1.37 -8.45
CA PRO A 44 -2.75 -0.04 -8.78
C PRO A 44 -2.98 -0.78 -7.47
N LEU A 45 -4.11 -1.49 -7.38
CA LEU A 45 -4.31 -2.41 -6.28
C LEU A 45 -3.14 -3.38 -6.39
N ASN A 46 -2.37 -3.47 -5.30
CA ASN A 46 -1.28 -4.42 -5.17
C ASN A 46 -1.88 -5.83 -5.19
N THR A 47 -2.20 -6.33 -6.38
CA THR A 47 -2.67 -7.70 -6.55
C THR A 47 -1.49 -8.61 -6.25
N PRO A 48 -1.65 -9.67 -5.42
CA PRO A 48 -0.58 -10.61 -5.15
C PRO A 48 0.06 -11.15 -6.43
N TYR A 49 1.30 -11.64 -6.33
CA TYR A 49 1.97 -12.26 -7.48
C TYR A 49 1.22 -13.51 -7.96
N PRO A 50 1.38 -13.93 -9.23
CA PRO A 50 0.75 -15.16 -9.71
C PRO A 50 1.28 -16.40 -8.98
N ALA A 51 0.52 -17.50 -9.04
CA ALA A 51 0.81 -18.74 -8.32
C ALA A 51 2.22 -19.30 -8.59
N VAL A 52 2.80 -19.10 -9.77
CA VAL A 52 4.17 -19.55 -10.07
C VAL A 52 5.22 -18.90 -9.16
N VAL A 53 5.05 -17.60 -8.87
CA VAL A 53 5.91 -16.87 -7.94
C VAL A 53 5.59 -17.31 -6.52
N GLN A 54 4.31 -17.26 -6.12
CA GLN A 54 3.88 -17.63 -4.77
C GLN A 54 4.41 -19.01 -4.36
N ASN A 55 4.27 -20.01 -5.22
CA ASN A 55 4.74 -21.37 -4.96
C ASN A 55 6.25 -21.45 -4.74
N ALA A 56 7.04 -20.65 -5.46
CA ALA A 56 8.49 -20.60 -5.27
C ALA A 56 8.86 -19.95 -3.92
N LEU A 57 8.09 -18.96 -3.47
CA LEU A 57 8.37 -18.21 -2.24
C LEU A 57 7.91 -18.91 -0.96
N ARG A 58 6.90 -19.78 -1.02
CA ARG A 58 6.26 -20.40 0.15
C ARG A 58 7.22 -20.99 1.17
N CYS A 59 8.23 -21.74 0.73
CA CYS A 59 9.16 -22.35 1.68
C CYS A 59 10.02 -21.29 2.41
N ASP A 60 10.45 -20.25 1.69
CA ASP A 60 11.24 -19.16 2.25
C ASP A 60 10.39 -18.34 3.23
N VAL A 61 9.12 -18.07 2.88
CA VAL A 61 8.16 -17.43 3.80
C VAL A 61 8.00 -18.23 5.08
N CYS A 62 7.84 -19.57 5.01
CA CYS A 62 7.79 -20.40 6.22
C CYS A 62 9.07 -20.29 7.06
N SER A 63 10.24 -20.26 6.42
CA SER A 63 11.52 -20.05 7.10
C SER A 63 11.55 -18.70 7.84
N PHE A 64 11.04 -17.63 7.21
CA PHE A 64 10.93 -16.32 7.85
C PHE A 64 9.92 -16.31 8.99
N ILE A 65 8.78 -16.99 8.87
CA ILE A 65 7.80 -17.15 9.95
C ILE A 65 8.49 -17.79 11.16
N VAL A 66 9.14 -18.94 10.98
CA VAL A 66 9.83 -19.64 12.07
C VAL A 66 10.88 -18.74 12.73
N ALA A 67 11.71 -18.06 11.93
CA ALA A 67 12.76 -17.18 12.45
C ALA A 67 12.18 -16.01 13.26
N ASN A 68 11.14 -15.35 12.75
CA ASN A 68 10.54 -14.20 13.41
C ASN A 68 9.76 -14.59 14.66
N ALA A 69 8.98 -15.68 14.63
CA ALA A 69 8.26 -16.14 15.80
C ALA A 69 9.19 -16.48 16.97
N LEU A 70 10.31 -17.18 16.69
CA LEU A 70 11.33 -17.48 17.72
C LEU A 70 11.92 -16.19 18.31
N TYR A 71 12.24 -15.21 17.48
CA TYR A 71 12.76 -13.92 17.93
C TYR A 71 11.75 -13.14 18.79
N GLN A 72 10.50 -13.05 18.35
CA GLN A 72 9.45 -12.32 19.08
C GLN A 72 9.12 -12.98 20.42
N VAL A 73 9.00 -14.31 20.46
CA VAL A 73 8.75 -15.05 21.71
C VAL A 73 9.93 -14.92 22.67
N GLU A 74 11.17 -14.92 22.18
CA GLU A 74 12.35 -14.69 23.01
C GLU A 74 12.36 -13.27 23.59
N ALA A 75 12.08 -12.26 22.76
CA ALA A 75 11.99 -10.87 23.21
C ALA A 75 10.88 -10.67 24.26
N LYS A 76 9.70 -11.26 24.04
CA LYS A 76 8.58 -11.24 25.01
C LYS A 76 8.94 -11.96 26.31
N ARG A 77 9.62 -13.10 26.23
CA ARG A 77 10.13 -13.81 27.42
C ARG A 77 11.11 -12.95 28.21
N GLU A 78 12.08 -12.31 27.56
CA GLU A 78 13.03 -11.42 28.21
C GLU A 78 12.35 -10.21 28.84
N GLU A 79 11.36 -9.62 28.17
CA GLU A 79 10.56 -8.52 28.69
C GLU A 79 9.83 -8.92 29.98
N LEU A 80 9.15 -10.06 29.98
CA LEU A 80 8.42 -10.56 31.14
C LEU A 80 9.36 -10.95 32.27
N GLN A 81 10.52 -11.56 31.97
CA GLN A 81 11.56 -11.84 32.96
C GLN A 81 12.07 -10.58 33.65
N ARG A 82 12.29 -9.47 32.90
CA ARG A 82 12.64 -8.17 33.49
C ARG A 82 11.55 -7.65 34.43
N LYS A 83 10.29 -7.95 34.13
CA LYS A 83 9.12 -7.62 34.97
C LYS A 83 8.84 -8.66 36.07
N ARG A 84 9.64 -9.73 36.17
CA ARG A 84 9.44 -10.88 37.08
C ARG A 84 8.09 -11.59 36.88
N LEU A 85 7.59 -11.60 35.65
CA LEU A 85 6.36 -12.27 35.24
C LEU A 85 6.70 -13.55 34.44
N PRO A 86 5.93 -14.64 34.61
CA PRO A 86 6.09 -15.83 33.79
C PRO A 86 5.49 -15.60 32.39
N LEU A 87 6.12 -16.19 31.37
CA LEU A 87 5.55 -16.26 30.02
C LEU A 87 4.36 -17.23 30.00
N ARG A 88 3.19 -16.73 29.60
CA ARG A 88 1.97 -17.51 29.44
C ARG A 88 1.82 -17.95 27.98
N GLU A 89 0.89 -18.87 27.76
CA GLU A 89 0.51 -19.31 26.41
C GLU A 89 -0.15 -18.17 25.62
N ASP A 90 -1.05 -17.43 26.26
CA ASP A 90 -1.70 -16.25 25.67
C ASP A 90 -0.68 -15.23 25.14
N ASP A 91 0.44 -15.03 25.85
CA ASP A 91 1.51 -14.13 25.41
C ASP A 91 2.15 -14.61 24.10
N VAL A 92 2.34 -15.92 23.94
CA VAL A 92 2.93 -16.50 22.73
C VAL A 92 1.94 -16.47 21.57
N LEU A 93 0.66 -16.75 21.84
CA LEU A 93 -0.40 -16.67 20.84
C LEU A 93 -0.52 -15.23 20.31
N GLU A 94 -0.52 -14.23 21.19
CA GLU A 94 -0.56 -12.81 20.80
C GLU A 94 0.60 -12.43 19.86
N GLU A 95 1.82 -12.89 20.14
CA GLU A 95 2.99 -12.60 19.28
C GLU A 95 2.87 -13.27 17.90
N VAL A 96 2.25 -14.46 17.84
CA VAL A 96 2.13 -15.26 16.62
C VAL A 96 0.93 -14.81 15.76
N GLU A 97 -0.23 -14.52 16.34
CA GLU A 97 -1.44 -14.10 15.62
C GLU A 97 -1.22 -12.84 14.78
N ASN A 98 -0.38 -11.93 15.26
CA ASN A 98 -0.15 -10.63 14.62
C ASN A 98 1.02 -10.61 13.64
N MET A 99 1.72 -11.74 13.47
CA MET A 99 2.96 -11.79 12.70
C MET A 99 2.75 -11.71 11.18
N CYS A 100 1.53 -12.01 10.71
CA CYS A 100 1.17 -11.95 9.30
C CYS A 100 0.61 -10.58 8.87
N VAL A 101 0.45 -9.64 9.81
CA VAL A 101 -0.06 -8.29 9.56
C VAL A 101 1.09 -7.30 9.45
N PRO A 102 1.47 -6.83 8.24
CA PRO A 102 2.67 -5.99 8.04
C PRO A 102 2.63 -4.64 8.74
N PHE A 103 1.45 -4.20 9.19
CA PHE A 103 1.26 -2.93 9.90
C PHE A 103 1.30 -3.05 11.42
N LYS A 104 1.32 -4.28 11.97
CA LYS A 104 1.52 -4.53 13.40
C LYS A 104 3.01 -4.73 13.69
N ASP A 105 3.41 -4.45 14.93
CA ASP A 105 4.82 -4.52 15.34
C ASP A 105 5.41 -5.91 15.09
N GLN A 106 4.63 -6.96 15.35
CA GLN A 106 4.99 -8.36 15.12
C GLN A 106 5.19 -8.70 13.65
N GLY A 107 4.42 -8.10 12.74
CA GLY A 107 4.46 -8.39 11.31
C GLY A 107 5.34 -7.44 10.48
N GLN A 108 5.98 -6.44 11.10
CA GLN A 108 6.86 -5.49 10.39
C GLN A 108 7.99 -6.17 9.60
N TRP A 109 8.40 -7.39 9.98
CA TRP A 109 9.41 -8.16 9.25
C TRP A 109 9.04 -8.40 7.79
N ILE A 110 7.75 -8.51 7.46
CA ILE A 110 7.24 -8.68 6.09
C ILE A 110 7.69 -7.51 5.20
N ARG A 111 7.75 -6.31 5.77
CA ARG A 111 8.17 -5.08 5.06
C ARG A 111 9.67 -5.02 4.81
N GLN A 112 10.43 -5.96 5.35
CA GLN A 112 11.86 -6.13 5.09
C GLN A 112 12.12 -7.24 4.07
N VAL A 113 11.08 -7.95 3.60
CA VAL A 113 11.23 -9.00 2.60
C VAL A 113 11.24 -8.39 1.19
N ALA A 114 12.23 -8.77 0.40
CA ALA A 114 12.45 -8.32 -0.97
C ALA A 114 12.42 -9.50 -1.94
N LEU A 115 11.77 -9.34 -3.09
CA LEU A 115 11.93 -10.22 -4.23
C LEU A 115 12.81 -9.52 -5.27
N ASN A 116 14.04 -10.00 -5.44
CA ASN A 116 15.00 -9.44 -6.38
C ASN A 116 15.07 -10.30 -7.64
N LEU A 117 15.13 -9.63 -8.79
CA LEU A 117 15.48 -10.27 -10.05
C LEU A 117 16.95 -10.00 -10.35
N GLU A 118 17.71 -11.08 -10.42
CA GLU A 118 19.11 -11.05 -10.81
C GLU A 118 19.30 -11.73 -12.16
N THR A 119 20.30 -11.29 -12.91
CA THR A 119 20.76 -12.03 -14.08
C THR A 119 21.99 -12.82 -13.66
N LYS A 120 21.99 -14.14 -13.87
CA LYS A 120 23.14 -14.98 -13.48
C LYS A 120 24.42 -14.46 -14.18
N PRO A 121 25.54 -14.28 -13.46
CA PRO A 121 26.79 -13.81 -14.06
C PRO A 121 27.18 -14.67 -15.28
N GLY A 122 27.39 -14.02 -16.44
CA GLY A 122 27.76 -14.71 -17.68
C GLY A 122 26.61 -15.48 -18.37
N SER A 123 25.37 -15.31 -17.92
CA SER A 123 24.18 -15.91 -18.53
C SER A 123 23.14 -14.84 -18.84
N SER A 124 22.29 -15.07 -19.83
CA SER A 124 21.07 -14.26 -20.06
C SER A 124 19.89 -14.74 -19.19
N GLN A 125 20.12 -15.72 -18.32
CA GLN A 125 19.07 -16.29 -17.47
C GLN A 125 18.81 -15.41 -16.25
N TYR A 126 17.61 -14.84 -16.21
CA TYR A 126 16.96 -14.32 -15.01
C TYR A 126 16.78 -15.40 -13.93
N HIS A 127 17.04 -14.99 -12.69
CA HIS A 127 16.82 -15.72 -11.47
C HIS A 127 16.10 -14.81 -10.48
N ALA A 128 15.09 -15.34 -9.80
CA ALA A 128 14.42 -14.62 -8.72
C ALA A 128 14.92 -15.15 -7.37
N GLU A 129 15.36 -14.24 -6.51
CA GLU A 129 15.77 -14.54 -5.15
C GLU A 129 14.95 -13.71 -4.17
N ILE A 130 14.51 -14.36 -3.09
CA ILE A 130 13.85 -13.69 -1.98
C ILE A 130 14.84 -13.51 -0.83
N GLY A 131 14.89 -12.31 -0.27
CA GLY A 131 15.83 -11.96 0.79
C GLY A 131 15.27 -10.95 1.77
N VAL A 132 16.07 -10.62 2.79
CA VAL A 132 15.72 -9.63 3.81
C VAL A 132 16.64 -8.41 3.66
N VAL A 133 16.05 -7.22 3.63
CA VAL A 133 16.76 -5.93 3.60
C VAL A 133 16.89 -5.31 5.00
N ASP A 134 17.88 -4.43 5.16
CA ASP A 134 18.21 -3.75 6.43
C ASP A 134 17.31 -2.54 6.73
N PHE A 135 16.28 -2.29 5.91
CA PHE A 135 15.34 -1.19 6.09
C PHE A 135 13.89 -1.65 5.93
N TYR A 136 12.96 -0.93 6.56
CA TYR A 136 11.53 -1.12 6.32
C TYR A 136 11.13 -0.45 5.01
N SER A 137 10.39 -1.17 4.17
CA SER A 137 9.83 -0.65 2.92
C SER A 137 8.36 -0.26 3.06
N LYS A 138 7.86 0.56 2.14
CA LYS A 138 6.41 0.71 1.92
C LYS A 138 5.83 -0.61 1.45
N CYS A 139 4.65 -0.97 1.94
CA CYS A 139 4.01 -2.23 1.56
C CYS A 139 3.59 -2.16 0.09
N GLY A 140 4.31 -2.90 -0.76
CA GLY A 140 4.04 -3.10 -2.17
C GLY A 140 3.53 -4.51 -2.45
N ARG A 141 3.67 -4.96 -3.69
CA ARG A 141 3.16 -6.27 -4.12
C ARG A 141 3.85 -7.45 -3.42
N THR A 142 5.15 -7.36 -3.21
CA THR A 142 5.92 -8.36 -2.45
C THR A 142 5.43 -8.46 -1.01
N CYS A 143 5.22 -7.34 -0.35
CA CYS A 143 4.69 -7.29 1.02
C CYS A 143 3.30 -7.96 1.11
N ASP A 144 2.37 -7.60 0.23
CA ASP A 144 1.03 -8.20 0.21
C ASP A 144 1.06 -9.70 -0.12
N THR A 145 1.95 -10.12 -1.01
CA THR A 145 2.13 -11.54 -1.35
C THR A 145 2.69 -12.33 -0.16
N VAL A 146 3.69 -11.80 0.54
CA VAL A 146 4.28 -12.44 1.71
C VAL A 146 3.29 -12.48 2.87
N ALA A 147 2.52 -11.42 3.10
CA ALA A 147 1.45 -11.40 4.08
C ALA A 147 0.40 -12.48 3.80
N ALA A 148 -0.10 -12.57 2.56
CA ALA A 148 -1.07 -13.60 2.18
C ALA A 148 -0.52 -15.03 2.35
N LEU A 149 0.74 -15.25 1.97
CA LEU A 149 1.40 -16.55 2.18
C LEU A 149 1.64 -16.85 3.67
N CYS A 150 1.85 -15.82 4.49
CA CYS A 150 2.00 -15.98 5.93
C CYS A 150 0.70 -16.48 6.56
N GLU A 151 -0.42 -15.82 6.27
CA GLU A 151 -1.75 -16.24 6.75
C GLU A 151 -2.03 -17.68 6.32
N GLU A 152 -1.81 -18.01 5.03
CA GLU A 152 -2.04 -19.36 4.52
C GLU A 152 -1.17 -20.43 5.20
N TRP A 153 0.06 -20.08 5.57
CA TRP A 153 0.91 -20.99 6.35
C TRP A 153 0.40 -21.16 7.76
N MET A 154 0.05 -20.06 8.44
CA MET A 154 -0.47 -20.09 9.81
C MET A 154 -1.77 -20.88 9.91
N ASP A 155 -2.59 -20.86 8.84
CA ASP A 155 -3.85 -21.61 8.72
C ASP A 155 -3.67 -23.06 8.23
N SER A 156 -2.44 -23.51 7.93
CA SER A 156 -2.19 -24.85 7.38
C SER A 156 -1.99 -25.91 8.46
N ASP A 157 -2.41 -27.15 8.16
CA ASP A 157 -2.17 -28.33 9.01
C ASP A 157 -0.68 -28.53 9.36
N ASP A 158 0.24 -28.08 8.48
CA ASP A 158 1.68 -28.17 8.71
C ASP A 158 2.15 -27.28 9.88
N MET A 159 1.40 -26.23 10.23
CA MET A 159 1.67 -25.30 11.34
C MET A 159 0.83 -25.59 12.60
N ASP A 160 0.05 -26.67 12.59
CA ASP A 160 -0.71 -27.11 13.77
C ASP A 160 0.24 -27.41 14.94
N GLY A 161 0.00 -26.73 16.06
CA GLY A 161 0.85 -26.87 17.26
C GLY A 161 2.16 -26.11 17.21
N PHE A 162 2.37 -25.24 16.23
CA PHE A 162 3.52 -24.34 16.17
C PHE A 162 3.62 -23.46 17.43
N SER A 163 2.53 -22.78 17.81
CA SER A 163 2.45 -21.98 19.04
C SER A 163 2.74 -22.81 20.30
N ALA A 164 2.13 -24.00 20.41
CA ALA A 164 2.37 -24.92 21.51
C ALA A 164 3.84 -25.36 21.60
N ARG A 165 4.52 -25.54 20.47
CA ARG A 165 5.96 -25.81 20.44
C ARG A 165 6.75 -24.62 20.98
N LEU A 166 6.46 -23.40 20.53
CA LEU A 166 7.14 -22.19 21.01
C LEU A 166 6.99 -22.01 22.52
N VAL A 167 5.78 -22.22 23.07
CA VAL A 167 5.52 -22.16 24.52
C VAL A 167 6.39 -23.17 25.28
N ARG A 168 6.46 -24.42 24.80
CA ARG A 168 7.27 -25.47 25.42
C ARG A 168 8.76 -25.12 25.40
N ASP A 169 9.26 -24.67 24.26
CA ASP A 169 10.68 -24.36 24.09
C ASP A 169 11.08 -23.14 24.92
N ALA A 170 10.21 -22.12 24.99
CA ALA A 170 10.39 -20.95 25.84
C ALA A 170 10.42 -21.32 27.34
N LYS A 171 9.53 -22.21 27.80
CA LYS A 171 9.47 -22.71 29.18
C LYS A 171 10.68 -23.58 29.54
N ALA A 172 11.25 -24.29 28.57
CA ALA A 172 12.47 -25.08 28.75
C ALA A 172 13.74 -24.21 28.93
N GLY A 173 13.63 -22.88 28.79
CA GLY A 173 14.75 -21.96 28.94
C GLY A 173 15.77 -22.06 27.79
N GLN A 174 15.38 -22.64 26.65
CA GLN A 174 16.24 -22.71 25.48
C GLN A 174 16.45 -21.33 24.87
N VAL A 175 17.64 -21.04 24.35
CA VAL A 175 17.87 -19.83 23.54
C VAL A 175 17.17 -20.06 22.20
N LEU A 176 16.08 -19.33 21.96
CA LEU A 176 15.19 -19.61 20.83
C LEU A 176 15.78 -19.09 19.52
N SER A 177 16.59 -18.02 19.58
CA SER A 177 17.31 -17.45 18.43
C SER A 177 18.49 -18.27 17.94
N ASP A 178 18.87 -19.36 18.62
CA ASP A 178 19.97 -20.21 18.18
C ASP A 178 19.70 -20.82 16.80
N ALA A 179 20.74 -20.87 15.96
CA ALA A 179 20.62 -21.35 14.59
C ALA A 179 20.26 -22.84 14.52
N SER A 180 20.75 -23.66 15.46
CA SER A 180 20.43 -25.09 15.54
C SER A 180 18.97 -25.28 15.96
N HIS A 181 18.53 -24.53 16.97
CA HIS A 181 17.14 -24.56 17.42
C HIS A 181 16.17 -24.13 16.31
N ARG A 182 16.44 -23.01 15.64
CA ARG A 182 15.67 -22.56 14.47
C ARG A 182 15.64 -23.61 13.37
N GLY A 183 16.76 -24.27 13.08
CA GLY A 183 16.83 -25.37 12.12
C GLY A 183 15.95 -26.56 12.52
N ALA A 184 15.91 -26.91 13.81
CA ALA A 184 15.05 -27.98 14.33
C ALA A 184 13.56 -27.65 14.22
N VAL A 185 13.17 -26.40 14.54
CA VAL A 185 11.78 -25.94 14.40
C VAL A 185 11.39 -25.90 12.92
N PHE A 186 12.23 -25.35 12.05
CA PHE A 186 12.00 -25.38 10.60
C PHE A 186 11.83 -26.81 10.06
N SER A 187 12.67 -27.74 10.53
CA SER A 187 12.60 -29.14 10.12
C SER A 187 11.32 -29.83 10.58
N ALA A 188 10.73 -29.38 11.68
CA ALA A 188 9.49 -29.93 12.22
C ALA A 188 8.25 -29.43 11.48
N PHE A 189 8.18 -28.12 11.15
CA PHE A 189 6.97 -27.50 10.60
C PHE A 189 7.06 -27.21 9.09
N CYS A 190 8.16 -26.60 8.63
CA CYS A 190 8.27 -26.17 7.24
C CYS A 190 8.76 -27.27 6.29
N ALA A 191 9.82 -27.99 6.68
CA ALA A 191 10.49 -28.96 5.80
C ALA A 191 9.60 -30.12 5.30
N PRO A 192 8.64 -30.66 6.09
CA PRO A 192 7.75 -31.73 5.63
C PRO A 192 6.78 -31.30 4.51
N SER A 193 6.48 -30.00 4.41
CA SER A 193 5.54 -29.49 3.41
C SER A 193 5.95 -29.83 1.98
N LEU A 194 4.96 -29.90 1.09
CA LEU A 194 5.20 -30.12 -0.34
C LEU A 194 6.07 -29.00 -0.94
N HIS A 195 5.85 -27.76 -0.50
CA HIS A 195 6.53 -26.58 -1.02
C HIS A 195 8.02 -26.58 -0.68
N CYS A 196 8.39 -26.97 0.53
CA CYS A 196 9.80 -27.08 0.91
C CYS A 196 10.49 -28.29 0.27
N ARG A 197 9.84 -29.47 0.24
CA ARG A 197 10.41 -30.65 -0.43
C ARG A 197 10.68 -30.43 -1.91
N LYS A 198 9.82 -29.66 -2.59
CA LYS A 198 9.94 -29.36 -4.03
C LYS A 198 10.53 -27.99 -4.32
N ARG A 199 11.14 -27.31 -3.34
CA ARG A 199 11.64 -25.92 -3.48
C ARG A 199 12.47 -25.73 -4.75
N THR A 200 13.47 -26.57 -4.98
CA THR A 200 14.34 -26.49 -6.17
C THR A 200 13.56 -26.59 -7.49
N THR A 201 12.53 -27.44 -7.54
CA THR A 201 11.67 -27.58 -8.73
C THR A 201 10.73 -26.39 -8.91
N LEU A 202 10.22 -25.81 -7.83
CA LEU A 202 9.34 -24.65 -7.88
C LEU A 202 10.12 -23.39 -8.31
N VAL A 203 11.32 -23.20 -7.78
CA VAL A 203 12.25 -22.14 -8.19
C VAL A 203 12.65 -22.29 -9.65
N SER A 204 12.99 -23.50 -10.12
CA SER A 204 13.33 -23.69 -11.54
C SER A 204 12.15 -23.43 -12.48
N ARG A 205 10.91 -23.71 -12.05
CA ARG A 205 9.70 -23.33 -12.79
C ARG A 205 9.51 -21.82 -12.83
N LEU A 206 9.81 -21.11 -11.75
CA LEU A 206 9.80 -19.65 -11.74
C LEU A 206 10.86 -19.09 -12.69
N ASP A 207 12.11 -19.57 -12.61
CA ASP A 207 13.18 -19.17 -13.54
C ASP A 207 12.75 -19.35 -15.00
N ALA A 208 12.14 -20.50 -15.33
CA ALA A 208 11.60 -20.77 -16.67
C ALA A 208 10.44 -19.84 -17.04
N ALA A 209 9.54 -19.53 -16.11
CA ALA A 209 8.45 -18.59 -16.35
C ALA A 209 8.98 -17.17 -16.61
N LEU A 210 10.03 -16.75 -15.91
CA LEU A 210 10.69 -15.45 -16.12
C LEU A 210 11.31 -15.35 -17.51
N GLN A 211 11.93 -16.41 -18.03
CA GLN A 211 12.47 -16.40 -19.40
C GLN A 211 11.38 -16.18 -20.45
N ASN A 212 10.22 -16.81 -20.27
CA ASN A 212 9.17 -16.84 -21.28
C ASN A 212 8.14 -15.71 -21.14
N ASN A 213 8.11 -15.01 -20.00
CA ASN A 213 7.10 -14.00 -19.70
C ASN A 213 7.75 -12.66 -19.35
N ALA A 214 7.84 -11.76 -20.34
CA ALA A 214 8.35 -10.40 -20.16
C ALA A 214 7.47 -9.56 -19.20
N GLN A 215 6.14 -9.72 -19.26
CA GLN A 215 5.24 -8.99 -18.37
C GLN A 215 5.45 -9.36 -16.90
N LEU A 216 5.72 -10.63 -16.60
CA LEU A 216 6.03 -11.07 -15.24
C LEU A 216 7.34 -10.46 -14.74
N ARG A 217 8.36 -10.41 -15.60
CA ARG A 217 9.64 -9.74 -15.28
C ARG A 217 9.45 -8.27 -15.01
N GLU A 218 8.82 -7.54 -15.93
CA GLU A 218 8.52 -6.11 -15.76
C GLU A 218 7.69 -5.85 -14.50
N ALA A 219 6.74 -6.73 -14.17
CA ALA A 219 5.92 -6.59 -12.98
C ALA A 219 6.72 -6.77 -11.67
N ILE A 220 7.69 -7.69 -11.63
CA ILE A 220 8.57 -7.87 -10.47
C ILE A 220 9.59 -6.71 -10.41
N GLU A 221 10.19 -6.32 -11.53
CA GLU A 221 11.13 -5.18 -11.60
C GLU A 221 10.47 -3.84 -11.24
N ALA A 222 9.18 -3.68 -11.51
CA ALA A 222 8.41 -2.49 -11.16
C ALA A 222 8.12 -2.40 -9.66
N ASP A 223 8.08 -3.52 -8.94
CA ASP A 223 7.84 -3.59 -7.49
C ASP A 223 9.12 -3.30 -6.67
N LYS A 224 9.79 -2.19 -7.01
CA LYS A 224 11.00 -1.77 -6.31
C LYS A 224 10.66 -1.36 -4.89
N LEU A 225 11.38 -1.92 -3.92
CA LEU A 225 11.27 -1.52 -2.53
C LEU A 225 11.56 -0.03 -2.36
N ARG A 226 10.65 0.67 -1.70
CA ARG A 226 10.81 2.08 -1.32
C ARG A 226 10.97 2.14 0.18
N LYS A 227 12.13 2.59 0.65
CA LYS A 227 12.37 2.81 2.08
C LYS A 227 11.32 3.75 2.66
N ILE A 228 10.68 3.33 3.74
CA ILE A 228 9.76 4.16 4.50
C ILE A 228 10.51 4.85 5.65
N LYS A 229 10.15 6.10 5.94
CA LYS A 229 10.66 6.82 7.12
C LYS A 229 10.02 6.28 8.38
N LYS A 230 10.69 6.42 9.53
CA LYS A 230 10.18 5.91 10.82
C LYS A 230 8.83 6.54 11.17
N GLU A 231 8.70 7.84 10.97
CA GLU A 231 7.49 8.60 11.30
C GLU A 231 6.31 8.20 10.40
N GLU A 232 6.58 7.96 9.11
CA GLU A 232 5.57 7.50 8.15
C GLU A 232 5.12 6.07 8.47
N ARG A 233 6.06 5.20 8.88
CA ARG A 233 5.74 3.84 9.33
C ARG A 233 4.87 3.85 10.58
N GLU A 234 5.21 4.67 11.57
CA GLU A 234 4.42 4.81 12.80
C GLU A 234 3.02 5.35 12.50
N MET A 235 2.90 6.28 11.55
CA MET A 235 1.61 6.78 11.06
C MET A 235 0.78 5.68 10.37
N GLU A 236 1.38 4.85 9.52
CA GLU A 236 0.68 3.71 8.90
C GLU A 236 0.20 2.70 9.94
N THR A 237 1.04 2.36 10.92
CA THR A 237 0.67 1.48 12.04
C THR A 237 -0.47 2.07 12.87
N MET A 238 -0.41 3.37 13.17
CA MET A 238 -1.49 4.07 13.87
C MET A 238 -2.79 4.07 13.08
N LEU A 239 -2.73 4.38 11.78
CA LEU A 239 -3.90 4.39 10.89
C LEU A 239 -4.54 3.00 10.81
N HIS A 240 -3.73 1.94 10.73
CA HIS A 240 -4.23 0.57 10.75
C HIS A 240 -4.99 0.25 12.05
N ARG A 241 -4.45 0.65 13.22
CA ARG A 241 -5.12 0.47 14.52
C ARG A 241 -6.47 1.20 14.57
N LEU A 242 -6.52 2.46 14.13
CA LEU A 242 -7.75 3.25 14.12
C LEU A 242 -8.83 2.63 13.20
N THR A 243 -8.46 2.36 11.95
CA THR A 243 -9.41 1.92 10.91
C THR A 243 -9.93 0.51 11.12
N ARG A 244 -9.06 -0.44 11.51
CA ARG A 244 -9.40 -1.86 11.50
C ARG A 244 -9.73 -2.41 12.88
N GLU A 245 -9.06 -1.93 13.94
CA GLU A 245 -9.26 -2.46 15.30
C GLU A 245 -10.35 -1.68 16.04
N GLN A 246 -10.38 -0.35 15.88
CA GLN A 246 -11.36 0.51 16.56
C GLN A 246 -12.62 0.75 15.71
N GLY A 247 -12.61 0.33 14.44
CA GLY A 247 -13.70 0.63 13.50
C GLY A 247 -13.89 2.14 13.26
N GLN A 248 -12.95 2.96 13.71
CA GLN A 248 -12.94 4.39 13.47
C GLN A 248 -12.28 4.61 12.12
N SER A 249 -13.09 4.61 11.05
CA SER A 249 -12.63 5.16 9.79
C SER A 249 -12.30 6.63 10.03
N ALA A 250 -11.01 6.97 10.03
CA ALA A 250 -10.63 8.35 9.80
C ALA A 250 -11.15 8.69 8.40
N ASP A 251 -12.24 9.45 8.31
CA ASP A 251 -12.75 9.89 7.03
C ASP A 251 -11.64 10.68 6.33
N VAL A 252 -11.06 10.06 5.30
CA VAL A 252 -9.97 10.66 4.54
C VAL A 252 -10.61 11.63 3.55
N PHE A 253 -10.87 12.84 4.02
CA PHE A 253 -11.37 13.91 3.17
C PHE A 253 -10.29 14.31 2.16
N SER A 254 -10.65 14.30 0.87
CA SER A 254 -9.82 14.88 -0.18
C SER A 254 -9.58 16.37 0.09
N ARG A 255 -8.50 16.93 -0.47
CA ARG A 255 -8.20 18.37 -0.30
C ARG A 255 -9.36 19.28 -0.71
N ASP A 256 -10.14 18.88 -1.70
CA ASP A 256 -11.30 19.65 -2.16
C ASP A 256 -12.55 19.42 -1.30
N GLU A 257 -12.68 18.28 -0.61
CA GLU A 257 -13.69 18.07 0.44
C GLU A 257 -13.35 18.86 1.69
N VAL A 258 -12.09 18.87 2.13
CA VAL A 258 -11.64 19.72 3.26
C VAL A 258 -11.91 21.20 2.98
N ARG A 259 -11.70 21.66 1.74
CA ARG A 259 -12.03 23.03 1.34
C ARG A 259 -13.53 23.29 1.39
N ARG A 260 -14.35 22.39 0.82
CA ARG A 260 -15.80 22.53 0.85
C ARG A 260 -16.35 22.52 2.27
N MET A 261 -15.82 21.66 3.13
CA MET A 261 -16.15 21.58 4.55
C MET A 261 -15.80 22.90 5.24
N LYS A 262 -14.57 23.40 5.03
CA LYS A 262 -14.14 24.70 5.58
C LYS A 262 -15.05 25.84 5.11
N ASP A 263 -15.36 25.90 3.82
CA ASP A 263 -16.21 26.95 3.25
C ASP A 263 -17.64 26.87 3.82
N ALA A 264 -18.19 25.66 3.98
CA ALA A 264 -19.47 25.42 4.62
C ALA A 264 -19.47 25.89 6.08
N PHE A 265 -18.42 25.58 6.87
CA PHE A 265 -18.31 26.06 8.26
C PHE A 265 -18.17 27.58 8.34
N VAL A 266 -17.44 28.22 7.42
CA VAL A 266 -17.19 29.67 7.44
C VAL A 266 -18.40 30.47 6.95
N SER A 267 -19.10 30.00 5.93
CA SER A 267 -20.10 30.78 5.18
C SER A 267 -21.50 30.17 5.10
N GLY A 268 -21.64 28.88 5.36
CA GLY A 268 -22.91 28.15 5.27
C GLY A 268 -23.72 28.15 6.55
N THR A 269 -24.94 27.63 6.44
CA THR A 269 -25.81 27.30 7.57
C THR A 269 -25.48 25.91 8.13
N LYS A 270 -26.10 25.52 9.25
CA LYS A 270 -25.88 24.19 9.86
C LYS A 270 -26.23 23.05 8.89
N GLU A 271 -27.24 23.28 8.06
CA GLU A 271 -27.70 22.36 7.01
C GLU A 271 -26.68 22.24 5.85
N ASP A 272 -25.96 23.31 5.51
CA ASP A 272 -24.91 23.26 4.49
C ASP A 272 -23.69 22.45 4.96
N VAL A 273 -23.42 22.46 6.26
CA VAL A 273 -22.36 21.66 6.89
C VAL A 273 -22.76 20.20 6.96
N GLU A 274 -24.02 19.90 7.28
CA GLU A 274 -24.57 18.54 7.27
C GLU A 274 -24.44 17.85 5.90
N ALA A 275 -24.61 18.60 4.82
CA ALA A 275 -24.44 18.08 3.46
C ALA A 275 -23.00 17.63 3.15
N VAL A 276 -22.01 18.09 3.92
CA VAL A 276 -20.59 17.76 3.76
C VAL A 276 -20.12 16.75 4.81
N ASP A 277 -20.61 16.86 6.05
CA ASP A 277 -20.33 15.94 7.16
C ASP A 277 -21.61 15.69 7.97
N PRO A 278 -22.26 14.52 7.81
CA PRO A 278 -23.48 14.18 8.54
C PRO A 278 -23.28 14.11 10.07
N THR A 279 -22.04 13.92 10.55
CA THR A 279 -21.74 13.86 11.99
C THR A 279 -21.66 15.25 12.63
N ALA A 280 -21.57 16.31 11.82
CA ALA A 280 -21.61 17.69 12.31
C ALA A 280 -22.96 18.07 12.96
N PHE A 281 -24.00 17.25 12.79
CA PHE A 281 -25.31 17.44 13.42
C PHE A 281 -25.27 17.28 14.95
N ASP A 282 -24.30 16.55 15.48
CA ASP A 282 -24.14 16.35 16.92
C ASP A 282 -23.70 17.63 17.66
N LEU A 283 -23.31 18.68 16.94
CA LEU A 283 -22.98 19.97 17.51
C LEU A 283 -24.24 20.73 17.93
N THR A 284 -24.25 21.19 19.18
CA THR A 284 -25.24 22.17 19.64
C THR A 284 -25.05 23.50 18.91
N ASP A 285 -26.10 24.33 18.83
CA ASP A 285 -26.03 25.60 18.11
C ASP A 285 -24.96 26.55 18.70
N ALA A 286 -24.71 26.44 20.01
CA ALA A 286 -23.65 27.17 20.70
C ALA A 286 -22.25 26.68 20.27
N GLU A 287 -22.05 25.36 20.18
CA GLU A 287 -20.80 24.77 19.72
C GLU A 287 -20.54 25.11 18.25
N PHE A 288 -21.57 25.01 17.40
CA PHE A 288 -21.49 25.37 15.98
C PHE A 288 -21.08 26.84 15.79
N THR A 289 -21.72 27.76 16.52
CA THR A 289 -21.41 29.19 16.44
C THR A 289 -19.98 29.47 16.90
N THR A 290 -19.54 28.82 17.99
CA THR A 290 -18.17 28.94 18.51
C THR A 290 -17.14 28.44 17.49
N LEU A 291 -17.41 27.29 16.85
CA LEU A 291 -16.54 26.75 15.80
C LEU A 291 -16.45 27.70 14.60
N GLN A 292 -17.58 28.25 14.17
CA GLN A 292 -17.65 29.19 13.05
C GLN A 292 -16.87 30.49 13.35
N GLU A 293 -16.96 31.02 14.57
CA GLU A 293 -16.17 32.17 15.01
C GLU A 293 -14.67 31.87 15.03
N TYR A 294 -14.28 30.71 15.54
CA TYR A 294 -12.88 30.26 15.55
C TYR A 294 -12.31 30.20 14.13
N MET A 295 -13.03 29.55 13.21
CA MET A 295 -12.60 29.37 11.81
C MET A 295 -12.50 30.71 11.06
N ARG A 296 -13.44 31.64 11.29
CA ARG A 296 -13.37 33.02 10.76
C ARG A 296 -12.20 33.81 11.34
N GLY A 297 -11.85 33.54 12.61
CA GLY A 297 -10.72 34.16 13.29
C GLY A 297 -9.35 33.77 12.70
N GLU A 298 -9.17 32.51 12.32
CA GLU A 298 -7.93 32.05 11.67
C GLU A 298 -7.72 32.64 10.27
N GLU A 299 -8.78 32.83 9.48
CA GLU A 299 -8.67 33.46 8.15
C GLU A 299 -8.15 34.90 8.21
N ARG A 300 -8.48 35.63 9.28
CA ARG A 300 -8.00 36.99 9.50
C ARG A 300 -6.50 37.02 9.81
N LYS A 301 -5.97 35.99 10.48
CA LYS A 301 -4.54 35.88 10.79
C LYS A 301 -3.68 35.46 9.59
N ASN A 302 -4.26 34.71 8.65
CA ASN A 302 -3.57 34.19 7.48
C ASN A 302 -3.64 35.09 6.22
N LYS A 303 -4.27 36.28 6.29
CA LYS A 303 -4.15 37.25 5.18
C LYS A 303 -2.75 37.86 5.18
N PRO A 304 -1.94 37.69 4.11
CA PRO A 304 -0.62 38.29 4.04
C PRO A 304 -0.77 39.82 4.04
N HIS A 305 -0.08 40.48 4.98
CA HIS A 305 0.08 41.93 4.99
C HIS A 305 0.65 42.37 3.65
N ARG A 306 -0.23 42.93 2.81
CA ARG A 306 0.15 43.60 1.56
C ARG A 306 0.97 44.83 1.96
N ARG A 307 2.30 44.69 1.92
CA ARG A 307 3.28 45.77 2.15
C ARG A 307 2.93 46.93 1.22
N GLU A 308 2.45 48.02 1.81
CA GLU A 308 2.40 49.32 1.16
C GLU A 308 3.81 49.73 0.76
N SER A 309 3.97 49.98 -0.54
CA SER A 309 5.14 50.54 -1.19
C SER A 309 5.43 51.92 -0.62
N ARG A 310 6.46 52.02 0.23
CA ARG A 310 7.11 53.30 0.55
C ARG A 310 8.13 53.61 -0.53
N THR A 311 7.85 54.68 -1.26
CA THR A 311 8.73 55.41 -2.16
C THR A 311 10.07 55.73 -1.47
N PRO A 312 11.22 55.53 -2.14
CA PRO A 312 12.50 55.97 -1.59
C PRO A 312 12.64 57.48 -1.84
N ASN A 313 12.65 58.25 -0.76
CA ASN A 313 13.04 59.65 -0.83
C ASN A 313 14.57 59.74 -0.81
N ARG A 314 15.04 60.65 -1.65
CA ARG A 314 16.40 60.92 -2.06
C ARG A 314 17.04 61.95 -1.11
N ASP A 315 18.38 62.00 -1.15
CA ASP A 315 19.27 63.04 -0.62
C ASP A 315 19.39 63.05 0.92
N SER A 316 20.53 63.34 1.56
CA SER A 316 21.81 63.92 1.14
C SER A 316 22.79 63.72 2.31
N ASP A 317 24.10 63.73 2.03
CA ASP A 317 25.23 64.24 2.85
C ASP A 317 25.39 63.72 4.30
N GLY A 318 26.57 63.40 4.82
CA GLY A 318 27.95 63.71 4.49
C GLY A 318 28.79 63.48 5.76
N ASP A 319 30.09 63.29 5.57
CA ASP A 319 31.19 63.50 6.53
C ASP A 319 31.20 62.73 7.88
N LEU A 320 31.96 61.63 7.92
CA LEU A 320 33.34 61.55 8.46
C LEU A 320 33.84 60.09 8.44
#